data_AF-Q25520-F1
#
_entry.id   AF-Q25520-F1
#
_cell.length_a   1.000
_cell.length_b   1.000
_cell.length_c   1.000
_cell.angle_alpha   90.00
_cell.angle_beta   90.00
_cell.angle_gamma   90.00
#
_symmetry.space_group_name_H-M   'P 1'
#
loop_
_entity.id
_entity.type
_entity.pdbx_description
1 polymer ?
#
loop_
_entity_poly.entity_id
_entity_poly.type
_entity_poly.pdbx_seq_one_letter_code
_entity_poly.pdbx_strand_id
1 'polypeptide(L)' 'ALDDVQDGTLVTIKAGNDENVMAELRNCTAVMKNQVAKFNDLRFVGRSGRGKSFTLTITISTFPSQVATYSKAIKVTVD' A
#
# COMPACT_ATOMS: atom_id res chain seq x y z
N ALA A 1 12.88 1.43 -7.88
CA ALA A 1 11.75 1.83 -8.74
C ALA A 1 12.18 1.69 -10.20
N LEU A 2 11.27 1.77 -11.19
CA LEU A 2 11.68 1.77 -12.60
C LEU A 2 12.42 3.06 -12.98
N ASP A 3 12.19 4.13 -12.21
CA ASP A 3 12.97 5.38 -12.22
C ASP A 3 13.85 5.51 -10.96
N ASP A 4 14.82 6.43 -11.00
CA ASP A 4 15.50 6.90 -9.80
C ASP A 4 14.57 7.75 -8.93
N VAL A 5 14.35 7.30 -7.69
CA VAL A 5 13.48 7.97 -6.73
C VAL A 5 14.35 8.45 -5.58
N GLN A 6 14.37 9.76 -5.37
CA GLN A 6 15.22 10.36 -4.35
C GLN A 6 14.96 9.74 -2.97
N ASP A 7 16.04 9.43 -2.26
CA ASP A 7 16.00 9.06 -0.85
C ASP A 7 15.24 10.11 -0.03
N GLY A 8 14.45 9.66 0.93
CA GLY A 8 13.56 10.55 1.68
C GLY A 8 12.15 10.67 1.10
N THR A 9 11.92 10.23 -0.15
CA THR A 9 10.57 10.25 -0.76
C THR A 9 9.62 9.37 0.03
N LEU A 10 8.45 9.91 0.40
CA LEU A 10 7.41 9.15 1.10
C LEU A 10 6.70 8.18 0.15
N VAL A 11 6.53 6.94 0.61
CA VAL A 11 5.72 5.93 -0.05
C VAL A 11 4.60 5.53 0.89
N THR A 12 3.36 5.60 0.41
CA THR A 12 2.16 5.25 1.18
C THR A 12 1.40 4.12 0.51
N ILE A 13 0.80 3.23 1.31
CA ILE A 13 -0.09 2.18 0.84
C ILE A 13 -1.52 2.47 1.29
N LYS A 14 -2.47 2.33 0.38
CA LYS A 14 -3.90 2.20 0.67
C LYS A 14 -4.38 0.82 0.23
N ALA A 15 -5.43 0.32 0.87
CA ALA A 15 -6.06 -0.94 0.50
C ALA A 15 -7.57 -0.73 0.37
N GLY A 16 -8.19 -1.36 -0.63
CA GLY A 16 -9.63 -1.28 -0.82
C GLY A 16 -10.19 -2.26 -1.84
N ASN A 17 -11.50 -2.46 -1.79
CA ASN A 17 -12.31 -3.19 -2.77
C ASN A 17 -13.79 -2.77 -2.67
N ASP A 18 -14.68 -3.48 -3.35
CA ASP A 18 -16.12 -3.17 -3.40
C ASP A 18 -16.84 -3.30 -2.05
N GLU A 19 -16.27 -4.02 -1.07
CA GLU A 19 -16.88 -4.20 0.26
C GLU A 19 -16.34 -3.19 1.27
N ASN A 20 -15.05 -2.89 1.18
CA ASN A 20 -14.40 -1.91 2.03
C ASN A 20 -13.49 -1.06 1.14
N VAL A 21 -14.02 0.10 0.74
CA VAL A 21 -13.39 1.00 -0.23
C VAL A 21 -12.08 1.57 0.29
N MET A 22 -11.96 1.77 1.60
CA MET A 22 -10.78 2.31 2.24
C MET A 22 -10.54 1.59 3.57
N ALA A 23 -9.85 0.46 3.49
CA ALA A 23 -9.57 -0.35 4.65
C ALA A 23 -8.56 0.33 5.59
N GLU A 24 -8.81 0.18 6.89
CA GLU A 24 -7.87 0.64 7.91
C GLU A 24 -6.57 -0.16 7.83
N LEU A 25 -5.46 0.57 7.79
CA LEU A 25 -4.10 0.05 7.81
C LEU A 25 -3.32 0.69 8.96
N ARG A 26 -2.31 -0.01 9.48
CA ARG A 26 -1.30 0.56 10.37
C ARG A 26 0.07 0.48 9.73
N ASN A 27 0.91 1.47 10.03
CA ASN A 27 2.28 1.59 9.52
C ASN A 27 2.34 1.55 7.98
N CYS A 28 1.35 2.18 7.32
CA CYS A 28 1.19 2.21 5.87
C CYS A 28 1.97 3.33 5.17
N THR A 29 2.96 3.92 5.83
CA THR A 29 3.89 4.90 5.26
C THR A 29 5.32 4.41 5.49
N ALA A 30 6.15 4.49 4.46
CA ALA A 30 7.58 4.23 4.50
C ALA A 30 8.34 5.33 3.77
N VAL A 31 9.64 5.39 4.00
CA VAL A 31 10.55 6.32 3.34
C VAL A 31 11.39 5.54 2.34
N MET A 32 11.51 6.06 1.11
CA MET A 32 12.42 5.52 0.10
C MET A 32 13.86 5.68 0.56
N LYS A 33 14.64 4.62 0.48
CA LYS A 33 16.09 4.63 0.71
C LYS A 33 16.79 3.64 -0.19
N ASN A 34 17.83 4.06 -0.91
CA ASN A 34 18.54 3.25 -1.88
C ASN A 34 17.55 2.51 -2.81
N GLN A 35 16.58 3.24 -3.36
CA GLN A 35 15.57 2.71 -4.29
C GLN A 35 14.59 1.69 -3.69
N VAL A 36 14.58 1.49 -2.37
CA VAL A 36 13.67 0.59 -1.64
C VAL A 36 12.92 1.34 -0.53
N ALA A 37 11.59 1.25 -0.53
CA ALA A 37 10.77 1.70 0.59
C ALA A 37 10.35 0.49 1.44
N LYS A 38 10.95 0.34 2.62
CA LYS A 38 10.68 -0.78 3.53
C LYS A 38 9.66 -0.37 4.59
N PHE A 39 8.48 -0.97 4.52
CA PHE A 39 7.46 -0.82 5.55
C PHE A 39 7.81 -1.69 6.75
N ASN A 40 7.81 -1.10 7.95
CA ASN A 40 8.05 -1.83 9.20
C ASN A 40 6.70 -2.14 9.84
N ASP A 41 6.41 -3.43 10.04
CA ASP A 41 5.17 -3.88 10.69
C ASP A 41 3.90 -3.32 10.01
N LEU A 42 3.84 -3.34 8.68
CA LEU A 42 2.62 -3.00 7.93
C LEU A 42 1.50 -3.98 8.32
N ARG A 43 0.36 -3.45 8.77
CA ARG A 43 -0.80 -4.27 9.13
C ARG A 43 -2.06 -3.85 8.40
N PHE A 44 -2.86 -4.85 8.08
CA PHE A 44 -4.22 -4.70 7.58
C PHE A 44 -5.17 -4.92 8.76
N VAL A 45 -5.89 -3.87 9.15
CA VAL A 45 -6.85 -3.92 10.27
C VAL A 45 -8.26 -4.14 9.72
N GLY A 46 -8.61 -3.47 8.62
CA GLY A 46 -9.87 -3.68 7.91
C GLY A 46 -9.94 -5.05 7.24
N ARG A 47 -11.10 -5.71 7.30
CA ARG A 47 -11.35 -7.00 6.63
C ARG A 47 -11.72 -6.76 5.16
N SER A 48 -11.33 -7.70 4.30
CA SER A 48 -11.56 -7.59 2.84
C SER A 48 -12.89 -8.18 2.38
N GLY A 49 -13.58 -8.93 3.24
CA GLY A 49 -14.85 -9.58 2.93
C GLY A 49 -14.74 -11.04 2.52
N ARG A 50 -15.87 -11.75 2.54
CA ARG A 50 -15.92 -13.19 2.28
C ARG A 50 -15.51 -13.47 0.82
N GLY A 51 -14.41 -14.19 0.64
CA GLY A 51 -13.90 -14.57 -0.68
C GLY A 51 -13.35 -13.40 -1.51
N LYS A 52 -13.15 -12.23 -0.90
CA LYS A 52 -12.68 -11.02 -1.60
C LYS A 52 -11.28 -10.63 -1.15
N SER A 53 -10.47 -10.15 -2.07
CA SER A 53 -9.15 -9.59 -1.79
C SER A 53 -9.17 -8.07 -1.90
N PHE A 54 -8.28 -7.39 -1.18
CA PHE A 54 -7.97 -5.99 -1.42
C PHE A 54 -7.10 -5.82 -2.65
N THR A 55 -7.32 -4.70 -3.33
CA THR A 55 -6.35 -4.09 -4.23
C THR A 55 -5.53 -3.08 -3.42
N LEU A 56 -4.20 -3.11 -3.56
CA LEU A 56 -3.32 -2.15 -2.92
C LEU A 56 -2.99 -1.03 -3.89
N THR A 57 -3.13 0.21 -3.44
CA THR A 57 -2.66 1.40 -4.15
C THR A 57 -1.41 1.91 -3.46
N ILE A 58 -0.28 1.85 -4.17
CA ILE A 58 1.03 2.29 -3.69
C ILE A 58 1.30 3.65 -4.33
N THR A 59 1.38 4.69 -3.51
CA THR A 59 1.67 6.06 -3.96
C THR A 59 3.10 6.41 -3.58
N ILE A 60 3.91 6.81 -4.55
CA ILE A 60 5.26 7.34 -4.37
C ILE A 60 5.17 8.85 -4.54
N SER A 61 5.54 9.60 -3.51
CA SER A 61 5.30 11.05 -3.38
C SER A 61 6.39 11.88 -4.08
N THR A 62 6.74 11.51 -5.31
CA THR A 62 7.56 12.33 -6.22
C THR A 62 6.75 13.49 -6.80
N PHE A 63 7.40 14.35 -7.59
CA PHE A 63 6.72 15.36 -8.41
C PHE A 63 7.08 15.17 -9.89
N PRO A 64 6.15 14.73 -10.75
CA PRO A 64 4.78 14.31 -10.44
C PRO A 64 4.73 13.02 -9.59
N SER A 65 3.63 12.81 -8.87
CA SER A 65 3.45 11.60 -8.07
C SER A 65 3.28 10.37 -8.96
N GLN A 66 3.90 9.27 -8.58
CA GLN A 66 3.75 7.99 -9.25
C GLN A 66 2.81 7.09 -8.43
N VAL A 67 1.91 6.39 -9.11
CA VAL A 67 0.97 5.45 -8.47
C VAL A 67 1.07 4.09 -9.14
N ALA A 68 1.28 3.05 -8.34
CA ALA A 68 1.24 1.66 -8.76
C ALA A 68 0.11 0.93 -8.03
N THR A 69 -0.48 -0.07 -8.68
CA THR A 69 -1.59 -0.83 -8.12
C THR A 69 -1.27 -2.31 -8.13
N TYR A 70 -1.49 -2.99 -7.00
CA TYR A 70 -1.40 -4.45 -6.92
C TYR A 70 -2.80 -5.02 -6.70
N SER A 71 -3.42 -5.47 -7.79
CA SER A 71 -4.79 -5.97 -7.81
C SER A 71 -4.93 -7.33 -7.13
N LYS A 72 -6.01 -7.52 -6.37
CA LYS A 72 -6.33 -8.78 -5.66
C LYS A 72 -5.19 -9.31 -4.78
N ALA A 73 -4.39 -8.43 -4.21
CA ALA A 73 -3.15 -8.74 -3.50
C ALA A 73 -3.32 -9.61 -2.26
N ILE A 74 -4.34 -9.34 -1.43
CA ILE A 74 -4.47 -9.99 -0.13
C ILE A 74 -5.94 -10.11 0.32
N LYS A 75 -6.31 -11.27 0.87
CA LYS A 75 -7.56 -11.47 1.62
C LYS A 75 -7.26 -11.32 3.10
N VAL A 76 -8.03 -10.50 3.81
CA VAL A 76 -7.87 -10.20 5.24
C VAL A 76 -9.12 -10.63 5.99
N THR A 77 -8.97 -11.64 6.83
CA THR A 77 -10.00 -12.22 7.70
C THR A 77 -9.63 -12.03 9.17
N VAL A 78 -10.52 -12.42 10.10
CA VAL A 78 -10.22 -12.41 11.54
C VAL A 78 -9.47 -13.66 11.95
N ASP A 79 -9.78 -14.78 11.29
CA ASP A 79 -9.05 -16.04 11.39
C ASP A 79 -7.85 -16.06 10.43
#